data_AF-A0A819DB83-F1
#
_entry.id   AF-A0A819DB83-F1
#
_cell.length_a   1.000
_cell.length_b   1.000
_cell.length_c   1.000
_cell.angle_alpha   90.00
_cell.angle_beta   90.00
_cell.angle_gamma   90.00
#
_symmetry.space_group_name_H-M   'P 1'
#
loop_
_entity.id
_entity.type
_entity.pdbx_description
1 polymer ?
#
loop_
_entity_poly.entity_id
_entity_poly.type
_entity_poly.pdbx_seq_one_letter_code
_entity_poly.pdbx_strand_id
1 'polypeptide(L)'
;ILLHELGHLFGLKHCIYYICLMNGANNETEMDRQPLYLCPVCLRKLYSTFQFNVGDVYEKIANICEKYRLEEEHKWYWKRLDCIQDPNK
;
A
#
# COMPACT_ATOMS: atom_id res chain seq x y z
N ILE A 1 -0.81 -11.70 3.57
CA ILE A 1 -1.41 -12.12 4.87
C ILE A 1 -1.01 -11.22 6.03
N LEU A 2 0.23 -11.21 6.56
CA LEU A 2 0.57 -10.44 7.78
C LEU A 2 0.11 -8.96 7.75
N LEU A 3 0.48 -8.23 6.69
CA LEU A 3 0.10 -6.81 6.55
C LEU A 3 -1.41 -6.61 6.35
N HIS A 4 -2.10 -7.59 5.76
CA HIS A 4 -3.55 -7.59 5.58
C HIS A 4 -4.25 -7.66 6.95
N GLU A 5 -3.85 -8.62 7.78
CA GLU A 5 -4.38 -8.77 9.15
C GLU A 5 -4.05 -7.57 10.03
N LEU A 6 -2.84 -7.01 9.91
CA LEU A 6 -2.49 -5.77 10.59
C LEU A 6 -3.41 -4.61 10.17
N GLY A 7 -3.80 -4.55 8.89
CA GLY A 7 -4.80 -3.60 8.39
C GLY A 7 -6.15 -3.74 9.11
N HIS A 8 -6.58 -4.97 9.39
CA HIS A 8 -7.81 -5.21 10.18
C HIS A 8 -7.71 -4.68 11.61
N LEU A 9 -6.54 -4.79 12.26
CA LEU A 9 -6.30 -4.22 13.59
C LEU A 9 -6.46 -2.69 13.61
N PHE A 10 -6.23 -2.02 12.48
CA PHE A 10 -6.43 -0.58 12.31
C PHE A 10 -7.81 -0.22 11.71
N GLY A 11 -8.76 -1.16 11.70
CA GLY A 11 -10.14 -0.93 11.28
C GLY A 11 -10.37 -0.93 9.77
N LEU A 12 -9.39 -1.33 8.96
CA LEU A 12 -9.59 -1.52 7.52
C LEU A 12 -10.41 -2.80 7.29
N LYS A 13 -11.53 -2.67 6.56
CA LYS A 13 -12.27 -3.82 6.03
C LYS A 13 -11.74 -4.19 4.64
N HIS A 14 -12.17 -5.34 4.14
CA HIS A 14 -11.90 -5.74 2.77
C HIS A 14 -12.26 -4.62 1.77
N CYS A 15 -11.40 -4.44 0.77
CA CYS A 15 -11.54 -3.44 -0.27
C CYS A 15 -12.07 -4.09 -1.55
N ILE A 16 -13.07 -3.46 -2.16
CA ILE A 16 -13.66 -3.89 -3.44
C ILE A 16 -13.47 -2.85 -4.55
N TYR A 17 -12.82 -1.72 -4.25
CA TYR A 17 -12.76 -0.57 -5.17
C TYR A 17 -11.62 -0.66 -6.19
N TYR A 18 -10.46 -1.18 -5.77
CA TYR A 18 -9.24 -1.26 -6.57
C TYR A 18 -8.40 -2.45 -6.13
N ILE A 19 -7.37 -2.78 -6.91
CA ILE A 19 -6.27 -3.67 -6.48
C ILE A 19 -5.59 -3.07 -5.24
N CYS A 20 -5.59 -3.82 -4.14
CA CYS A 20 -5.26 -3.34 -2.81
C CYS A 20 -4.80 -4.51 -1.93
N LEU A 21 -3.87 -4.24 -1.02
CA LEU A 21 -3.48 -5.14 0.07
C LEU A 21 -4.69 -5.65 0.88
N MET A 22 -5.76 -4.85 0.96
CA MET A 22 -6.98 -5.22 1.68
C MET A 22 -8.02 -5.92 0.80
N ASN A 23 -7.73 -6.38 -0.43
CA ASN A 23 -8.71 -7.15 -1.19
C ASN A 23 -9.04 -8.46 -0.45
N GLY A 24 -10.31 -8.87 -0.43
CA GLY A 24 -10.67 -10.20 0.07
C GLY A 24 -10.17 -11.29 -0.88
N ALA A 25 -9.92 -12.48 -0.35
CA ALA A 25 -9.58 -13.67 -1.13
C ALA A 25 -10.44 -14.85 -0.68
N ASN A 26 -10.86 -15.70 -1.62
CA ASN A 26 -11.64 -16.90 -1.34
C ASN A 26 -10.76 -18.16 -1.23
N ASN A 27 -9.51 -18.09 -1.66
CA ASN A 27 -8.53 -19.17 -1.62
C ASN A 27 -7.09 -18.61 -1.51
N GLU A 28 -6.15 -19.50 -1.22
CA GLU A 28 -4.73 -19.16 -1.01
C GLU A 28 -4.09 -18.56 -2.28
N THR A 29 -4.41 -19.09 -3.47
CA THR A 29 -3.90 -18.55 -4.75
C THR A 29 -4.30 -17.10 -4.99
N GLU A 30 -5.52 -16.72 -4.61
CA GLU A 30 -5.99 -15.32 -4.66
C GLU A 30 -5.27 -14.45 -3.63
N MET A 31 -5.03 -14.98 -2.43
CA MET A 31 -4.30 -14.30 -1.37
C MET A 31 -2.84 -14.02 -1.77
N ASP A 32 -2.17 -14.97 -2.42
CA ASP A 32 -0.78 -14.85 -2.87
C ASP A 32 -0.60 -13.78 -3.97
N ARG A 33 -1.67 -13.45 -4.69
CA ARG A 33 -1.66 -12.42 -5.75
C ARG A 33 -1.89 -11.00 -5.21
N GLN A 34 -2.20 -10.85 -3.91
CA GLN A 34 -2.47 -9.54 -3.35
C GLN A 34 -1.20 -8.68 -3.32
N PRO A 35 -1.29 -7.39 -3.65
CA PRO A 35 -0.13 -6.51 -3.63
C PRO A 35 0.27 -6.14 -2.20
N LEU A 36 1.49 -5.65 -2.03
CA LEU A 36 1.97 -5.10 -0.75
C LEU A 36 1.53 -3.65 -0.46
N TYR A 37 0.71 -3.06 -1.33
CA TYR A 37 0.34 -1.65 -1.25
C TYR A 37 -1.16 -1.41 -1.00
N LEU A 38 -1.47 -0.32 -0.31
CA LEU A 38 -2.84 0.16 -0.15
C LEU A 38 -3.26 0.97 -1.38
N CYS A 39 -4.49 0.76 -1.85
CA CYS A 39 -5.11 1.65 -2.82
C CYS A 39 -5.43 3.03 -2.20
N PRO A 40 -5.70 4.08 -3.00
CA PRO A 40 -5.97 5.43 -2.49
C PRO A 40 -7.11 5.49 -1.46
N VAL A 41 -8.14 4.64 -1.61
CA VAL A 41 -9.27 4.57 -0.67
C VAL A 41 -8.82 4.05 0.70
N CYS A 42 -8.12 2.92 0.75
CA CYS A 42 -7.67 2.36 2.02
C CYS A 42 -6.53 3.18 2.65
N LEU A 43 -5.67 3.79 1.83
CA LEU A 43 -4.68 4.76 2.30
C LEU A 43 -5.36 5.95 3.00
N ARG A 44 -6.41 6.53 2.39
CA ARG A 44 -7.16 7.63 2.99
C ARG A 44 -7.87 7.23 4.28
N LYS A 45 -8.42 6.02 4.35
CA LYS A 45 -8.99 5.46 5.59
C LYS A 45 -7.93 5.39 6.68
N LEU A 46 -6.75 4.83 6.39
CA LEU A 46 -5.66 4.73 7.35
C LEU A 46 -5.13 6.12 7.77
N TYR A 47 -4.99 7.05 6.82
CA TYR A 47 -4.61 8.43 7.09
C TYR A 47 -5.60 9.14 8.02
N SER A 48 -6.91 8.84 7.91
CA SER A 48 -7.92 9.44 8.78
C SER A 48 -7.74 9.07 10.26
N THR A 49 -7.02 7.98 10.56
CA THR A 49 -6.69 7.54 11.91
C THR A 49 -5.36 8.11 12.40
N PHE A 50 -4.34 8.18 11.54
CA PHE A 50 -2.95 8.44 11.96
C PHE A 50 -2.35 9.77 11.46
N GLN A 51 -2.92 10.38 10.42
CA GLN A 51 -2.50 11.67 9.85
C GLN A 51 -1.00 11.76 9.50
N PHE A 52 -0.40 10.66 9.03
CA PHE A 52 1.01 10.60 8.65
C PHE A 52 1.32 11.27 7.31
N ASN A 53 2.56 11.70 7.10
CA ASN A 53 3.01 12.17 5.78
C ASN A 53 3.16 10.98 4.83
N VAL A 54 2.33 10.95 3.78
CA VAL A 54 2.32 9.87 2.78
C VAL A 54 3.63 9.81 2.00
N GLY A 55 4.22 10.96 1.68
CA GLY A 55 5.49 11.02 0.94
C GLY A 55 6.63 10.32 1.71
N ASP A 56 6.79 10.69 2.98
CA ASP A 56 7.82 10.10 3.86
C ASP A 56 7.63 8.59 4.03
N VAL A 57 6.37 8.13 4.12
CA VAL A 57 6.06 6.69 4.21
C VAL A 57 6.39 5.98 2.91
N TYR A 58 6.02 6.54 1.76
CA TYR A 58 6.30 5.93 0.46
C TYR A 58 7.80 5.86 0.16
N GLU A 59 8.56 6.91 0.48
CA GLU A 59 10.02 6.90 0.36
C GLU A 59 10.65 5.80 1.20
N LYS A 60 10.27 5.69 2.48
CA LYS A 60 10.78 4.63 3.38
C LYS A 60 10.47 3.24 2.85
N ILE A 61 9.24 3.00 2.37
CA ILE A 61 8.87 1.70 1.83
C ILE A 61 9.61 1.41 0.51
N ALA A 62 9.73 2.39 -0.39
CA ALA A 62 10.48 2.22 -1.64
C ALA A 62 11.94 1.83 -1.40
N ASN A 63 12.60 2.45 -0.42
CA ASN A 63 13.98 2.13 -0.01
C ASN A 63 14.09 0.72 0.62
N ILE A 64 13.09 0.31 1.40
CA ILE A 64 13.02 -1.06 1.94
C ILE A 64 12.85 -2.07 0.80
N CYS A 65 11.94 -1.81 -0.14
CA CYS A 65 11.72 -2.66 -1.30
C CYS A 65 12.99 -2.81 -2.14
N GLU A 66 13.73 -1.72 -2.40
CA GLU A 66 15.02 -1.76 -3.09
C GLU A 66 16.03 -2.64 -2.35
N LYS A 67 16.18 -2.42 -1.03
CA LYS A 67 17.11 -3.19 -0.18
C LYS A 67 16.85 -4.70 -0.24
N TYR A 68 15.59 -5.12 -0.28
CA TYR A 68 15.19 -6.53 -0.33
C TYR A 68 14.88 -7.06 -1.74
N ARG A 69 15.20 -6.29 -2.79
CA ARG A 69 15.00 -6.66 -4.21
C ARG A 69 13.54 -6.95 -4.58
N LEU A 70 12.61 -6.22 -3.99
CA LEU A 70 11.18 -6.21 -4.33
C LEU A 70 10.95 -5.17 -5.43
N GLU A 71 11.37 -5.48 -6.66
CA GLU A 71 11.47 -4.51 -7.75
C GLU A 71 10.10 -3.93 -8.17
N GLU A 72 9.06 -4.76 -8.22
CA GLU A 72 7.74 -4.32 -8.67
C GLU A 72 7.10 -3.37 -7.66
N GLU A 73 7.23 -3.66 -6.36
CA GLU A 73 6.80 -2.78 -5.30
C GLU A 73 7.62 -1.51 -5.24
N HIS A 74 8.95 -1.59 -5.37
CA HIS A 74 9.81 -0.43 -5.43
C HIS A 74 9.35 0.53 -6.54
N LYS A 75 9.19 0.03 -7.78
CA LYS A 75 8.67 0.81 -8.92
C LYS A 75 7.29 1.40 -8.62
N TRP A 76 6.41 0.64 -7.97
CA TRP A 76 5.05 1.08 -7.65
C TRP A 76 5.03 2.27 -6.69
N TYR A 77 5.84 2.21 -5.62
CA TYR A 77 5.95 3.29 -4.62
C TYR A 77 6.69 4.50 -5.18
N TRP A 78 7.81 4.28 -5.88
CA TRP A 78 8.61 5.37 -6.45
C TRP A 78 7.81 6.23 -7.43
N LYS A 79 7.10 5.59 -8.37
CA LYS A 79 6.25 6.30 -9.34
C LYS A 79 5.21 7.20 -8.67
N ARG A 80 4.71 6.84 -7.48
CA ARG A 80 3.74 7.64 -6.73
C ARG A 80 4.39 8.72 -5.89
N LEU A 81 5.58 8.45 -5.36
CA LEU A 81 6.38 9.46 -4.68
C LEU A 81 6.69 10.62 -5.63
N ASP A 82 7.10 10.32 -6.86
CA ASP A 82 7.33 11.31 -7.92
C ASP A 82 6.10 12.21 -8.15
N CYS A 83 4.88 11.63 -8.17
CA CYS A 83 3.63 12.39 -8.33
C CYS A 83 3.28 13.25 -7.11
N ILE A 84 3.75 12.90 -5.90
CA ILE A 84 3.48 13.67 -4.68
C ILE A 84 4.49 14.81 -4.53
N GLN A 85 5.74 14.59 -4.98
CA GLN A 85 6.84 15.54 -4.85
C GLN A 85 6.94 16.53 -6.01
N ASP A 86 6.33 16.25 -7.17
CA ASP A 86 6.28 17.19 -8.30
C ASP A 86 4.99 18.02 -8.28
N PRO A 87 5.03 19.31 -7.88
CA PRO A 87 3.85 20.16 -7.85
C PRO A 87 3.35 20.58 -9.24
N ASN A 88 4.06 20.26 -10.33
CA ASN A 88 3.73 20.66 -11.69
C ASN A 88 3.20 19.51 -12.56
N LYS A 89 2.93 18.34 -11.97
CA LYS A 89 2.41 17.16 -12.65
C LYS A 89 0.94 16.87 -12.34
#